data_AF-A0A3C1UEG1-F1
#
_entry.id   AF-A0A3C1UEG1-F1
#
_cell.length_a   1.000
_cell.length_b   1.000
_cell.length_c   1.000
_cell.angle_alpha   90.00
_cell.angle_beta   90.00
_cell.angle_gamma   90.00
#
_symmetry.space_group_name_H-M   'P 1'
#
loop_
_entity.id
_entity.type
_entity.pdbx_description
1 polymer ?
#
loop_
_entity_poly.entity_id
_entity_poly.type
_entity_poly.pdbx_seq_one_letter_code
_entity_poly.pdbx_strand_id
1 'polypeptide(L)' 'MSTIILGIESSCDDTSAAIIVDGILKSNVIASQKVHENYGGVVPELASRA' A
#
# COMPACT_ATOMS: atom_id res chain seq x y z
N MET A 1 -16.19 23.03 -4.87
CA MET A 1 -14.76 22.79 -4.55
C MET A 1 -14.57 21.30 -4.54
N SER A 2 -13.55 20.78 -5.22
CA SER A 2 -13.30 19.33 -5.29
C SER A 2 -12.47 18.89 -4.08
N THR A 3 -12.86 17.78 -3.45
CA THR A 3 -12.11 17.16 -2.36
C THR A 3 -11.09 16.19 -2.94
N ILE A 4 -9.81 16.42 -2.65
CA ILE A 4 -8.71 15.55 -3.07
C ILE A 4 -8.08 14.91 -1.83
N ILE A 5 -7.99 13.58 -1.83
CA ILE A 5 -7.41 12.79 -0.74
C ILE A 5 -6.20 12.04 -1.28
N LEU A 6 -5.07 12.13 -0.57
CA LEU A 6 -3.91 11.26 -0.74
C LEU A 6 -4.01 10.15 0.32
N GLY A 7 -4.20 8.90 -0.12
CA GLY A 7 -4.13 7.72 0.73
C GLY A 7 -2.74 7.12 0.71
N ILE A 8 -2.23 6.74 1.89
CA ILE A 8 -0.97 6.01 2.07
C ILE A 8 -1.28 4.77 2.92
N GLU A 9 -0.81 3.61 2.48
CA GLU A 9 -0.95 2.34 3.19
C GLU A 9 0.43 1.70 3.35
N SER A 10 0.73 1.25 4.58
CA SER A 10 2.05 0.72 4.97
C SER A 10 1.97 -0.23 6.17
N SER A 11 0.81 -0.84 6.43
CA SER A 11 0.57 -1.62 7.66
C SER A 11 1.16 -3.03 7.64
N CYS A 12 1.32 -3.65 6.47
CA CYS A 12 1.68 -5.07 6.33
C CYS A 12 2.75 -5.26 5.24
N ASP A 13 2.47 -6.07 4.23
CA ASP A 13 3.39 -6.51 3.18
C ASP A 13 3.31 -5.68 1.89
N ASP A 14 2.37 -4.74 1.82
CA ASP A 14 2.25 -3.77 0.73
C ASP A 14 2.56 -2.35 1.22
N THR A 15 3.26 -1.59 0.38
CA THR A 15 3.31 -0.13 0.46
C THR A 15 2.53 0.45 -0.72
N SER A 16 1.55 1.31 -0.47
CA SER A 16 0.77 1.91 -1.57
C SER A 16 0.46 3.39 -1.39
N ALA A 17 0.21 4.05 -2.52
CA ALA A 17 -0.23 5.44 -2.58
C ALA A 17 -1.38 5.58 -3.59
N ALA A 18 -2.41 6.32 -3.20
CA ALA A 18 -3.61 6.51 -4.01
C ALA A 18 -4.11 7.96 -3.98
N ILE A 19 -4.69 8.42 -5.10
CA ILE A 19 -5.39 9.70 -5.18
C ILE A 19 -6.87 9.45 -5.37
N ILE A 20 -7.70 10.04 -4.50
CA ILE A 20 -9.16 10.01 -4.58
C ILE A 20 -9.65 11.44 -4.78
N VAL A 21 -10.52 11.64 -5.78
CA VAL A 21 -11.12 12.94 -6.09
C VAL A 21 -12.63 12.78 -6.01
N ASP A 22 -13.26 13.50 -5.08
CA ASP A 22 -14.71 13.48 -4.85
C ASP A 22 -15.26 12.05 -4.69
N GLY A 23 -14.54 11.22 -3.93
CA GLY A 23 -14.88 9.81 -3.68
C GLY A 23 -14.51 8.83 -4.80
N ILE A 24 -13.96 9.32 -5.92
CA ILE A 24 -13.54 8.49 -7.06
C ILE A 24 -12.03 8.26 -7.02
N LEU A 25 -11.61 7.00 -7.01
CA LEU A 25 -10.21 6.61 -7.15
C LEU A 25 -9.67 7.02 -8.53
N LYS A 26 -8.63 7.87 -8.55
CA LYS A 26 -7.98 8.36 -9.78
C LYS A 26 -6.63 7.72 -10.03
N SER A 27 -5.91 7.34 -8.98
CA SER A 27 -4.68 6.58 -9.11
C SER A 27 -4.53 5.66 -7.89
N ASN A 28 -3.84 4.55 -8.12
CA ASN A 28 -3.43 3.60 -7.10
C ASN A 28 -2.15 2.91 -7.57
N VAL A 29 -1.08 3.03 -6.79
CA VAL A 29 0.20 2.37 -7.06
C VAL A 29 0.56 1.53 -5.84
N ILE A 30 0.86 0.26 -6.07
CA ILE A 30 1.16 -0.73 -5.02
C ILE A 30 2.56 -1.28 -5.26
N ALA A 31 3.35 -1.34 -4.20
CA ALA A 31 4.64 -1.99 -4.14
C ALA A 31 4.57 -3.13 -3.11
N SER A 32 4.52 -4.36 -3.61
CA SER A 32 4.37 -5.58 -2.78
C SER A 32 5.71 -6.21 -2.42
N GLN A 33 5.80 -6.70 -1.19
CA GLN A 33 6.98 -7.39 -0.66
C GLN A 33 7.02 -8.88 -1.05
N LYS A 34 7.63 -9.19 -2.20
CA LYS A 34 7.79 -10.58 -2.69
C LYS A 34 8.63 -11.47 -1.78
N VAL A 35 9.38 -10.90 -0.83
CA VAL A 35 10.26 -11.66 0.08
C VAL A 35 9.49 -12.70 0.90
N HIS A 36 8.22 -12.44 1.22
CA HIS A 36 7.36 -13.33 1.98
C HIS A 36 7.01 -14.64 1.25
N GLU A 37 7.06 -14.66 -0.08
CA GLU A 37 6.81 -15.86 -0.89
C GLU A 37 7.77 -17.01 -0.53
N ASN A 38 9.02 -16.67 -0.19
CA ASN A 38 10.05 -17.64 0.19
C ASN A 38 9.78 -18.31 1.55
N TYR A 39 8.94 -17.69 2.39
CA TYR A 39 8.64 -18.15 3.75
C TYR A 39 7.24 -18.80 3.85
N GLY A 40 6.48 -18.83 2.74
CA GLY A 40 5.12 -19.36 2.71
C GLY A 40 4.11 -18.51 3.48
N GLY A 41 4.44 -17.24 3.78
CA GLY A 41 3.58 -16.34 4.53
C GLY A 41 4.28 -15.03 4.94
N VAL A 42 3.49 -14.06 5.40
CA VAL A 42 4.00 -12.76 5.86
C VAL A 42 4.89 -12.95 7.09
N VAL A 43 6.05 -12.32 7.07
CA VAL A 43 7.01 -12.30 8.18
C VAL A 43 7.01 -10.89 8.76
N PRO A 44 6.42 -10.67 9.96
CA PRO A 44 6.19 -9.32 10.50
C PRO A 44 7.45 -8.45 10.58
N GLU A 45 8.60 -9.04 10.93
CA GLU A 45 9.88 -8.33 11.00
C GLU A 45 10.30 -7.77 9.64
N LEU A 46 10.13 -8.56 8.57
CA LEU A 46 10.46 -8.12 7.21
C LEU A 46 9.47 -7.07 6.73
N ALA A 47 8.18 -7.27 7.01
CA ALA A 47 7.10 -6.36 6.64
C ALA A 47 7.31 -4.95 7.24
N SER A 48 7.74 -4.87 8.51
CA SER A 48 7.91 -3.60 9.22
C SER A 48 9.10 -2.75 8.76
N ARG A 49 10.01 -3.31 7.96
CA ARG A 49 11.32 -2.69 7.62
C ARG A 49 11.45 -2.34 6.13
N ALA A 50 10.42 -2.57 5.35
CA ALA A 50 10.38 -2.29 3.93
C ALA A 50 9.98 -0.85 3.61
#